data_AF-A0A1J4U2Y9-F1
#
_entry.id   AF-A0A1J4U2Y9-F1
#
_cell.length_a   1.000
_cell.length_b   1.000
_cell.length_c   1.000
_cell.angle_alpha   90.00
_cell.angle_beta   90.00
_cell.angle_gamma   90.00
#
_symmetry.space_group_name_H-M   'P 1'
#
loop_
_entity.id
_entity.type
_entity.pdbx_description
1 polymer ?
#
loop_
_entity_poly.entity_id
_entity_poly.type
_entity_poly.pdbx_seq_one_letter_code
_entity_poly.pdbx_strand_id
1 'polypeptide(L)'
;MILGKCPYCEDGSIEVRDKVVRGKKVKLYACTNAHWKTEDGEMFEPTELSTCQFKIWQNALAKYGKWLSYKEVRELLEGEPVEVELLSKKYGKKIYYVKEMILNEEYGVSVIWD
;
A
#
# COMPACT_ATOMS: atom_id res chain seq x y z
N MET A 1 -1.23 15.01 -2.48
CA MET A 1 -1.34 14.64 -3.91
C MET A 1 -2.36 13.52 -4.03
N ILE A 2 -3.29 13.61 -4.98
CA ILE A 2 -4.24 12.52 -5.28
C ILE A 2 -3.65 11.61 -6.37
N LEU A 3 -3.78 10.30 -6.21
CA LEU A 3 -3.30 9.29 -7.16
C LEU A 3 -4.42 8.69 -8.02
N GLY A 4 -5.63 8.55 -7.48
CA GLY A 4 -6.76 7.96 -8.18
C GLY A 4 -8.00 7.90 -7.29
N LYS A 5 -9.08 7.29 -7.78
CA LYS A 5 -10.29 7.04 -6.97
C LYS A 5 -10.05 5.90 -5.99
N CYS A 6 -10.76 5.89 -4.86
CA CYS A 6 -10.77 4.76 -3.96
C CYS A 6 -11.57 3.61 -4.61
N PRO A 7 -11.05 2.37 -4.65
CA PRO A 7 -11.77 1.24 -5.22
C PRO A 7 -12.83 0.66 -4.28
N TYR A 8 -12.88 1.09 -3.02
CA TYR A 8 -13.75 0.53 -1.97
C TYR A 8 -14.79 1.50 -1.41
N CYS A 9 -14.87 2.72 -1.95
CA CYS A 9 -15.96 3.66 -1.62
C CYS A 9 -16.20 4.61 -2.80
N GLU A 10 -17.42 5.12 -2.92
CA GLU A 10 -17.88 5.84 -4.12
C GLU A 10 -17.27 7.24 -4.26
N ASP A 11 -17.11 7.94 -3.15
CA ASP A 11 -16.74 9.36 -3.06
C ASP A 11 -15.29 9.58 -2.62
N GLY A 12 -14.59 8.52 -2.23
CA GLY A 12 -13.21 8.59 -1.77
C GLY A 12 -12.19 8.68 -2.89
N SER A 13 -11.08 9.36 -2.61
CA SER A 13 -9.89 9.39 -3.46
C SER A 13 -8.66 8.92 -2.70
N ILE A 14 -7.68 8.34 -3.39
CA ILE A 14 -6.42 7.93 -2.78
C ILE A 14 -5.47 9.11 -2.74
N GLU A 15 -5.13 9.56 -1.54
CA GLU A 15 -4.17 10.62 -1.30
C GLU A 15 -2.85 10.10 -0.71
N VAL A 16 -1.77 10.81 -1.02
CA VAL A 16 -0.44 10.54 -0.47
C VAL A 16 -0.27 11.29 0.86
N ARG A 17 -0.05 10.56 1.94
CA ARG A 17 0.31 11.07 3.27
C ARG A 17 1.74 10.62 3.60
N ASP A 18 2.57 11.53 4.13
CA ASP A 18 3.88 11.15 4.66
C ASP A 18 3.74 10.68 6.12
N LYS A 19 4.34 9.54 6.44
CA LYS A 19 4.35 8.95 7.79
C LYS A 19 5.75 8.53 8.19
N VAL A 20 5.97 8.42 9.49
CA VAL A 20 7.21 7.88 10.06
C VAL A 20 6.85 6.58 10.76
N VAL A 21 7.42 5.47 10.29
CA VAL A 21 7.20 4.14 10.89
C VAL A 21 8.56 3.58 11.25
N ARG A 22 8.77 3.24 12.54
CA ARG A 22 10.06 2.75 13.05
C ARG A 22 11.25 3.65 12.67
N GLY A 23 11.06 4.97 12.75
CA GLY A 23 12.07 5.97 12.41
C GLY A 23 12.35 6.16 10.91
N LYS A 24 11.65 5.45 10.02
CA LYS A 24 11.79 5.61 8.56
C LYS A 24 10.63 6.41 8.00
N LYS A 25 10.93 7.38 7.13
CA LYS A 25 9.91 8.09 6.34
C LYS A 25 9.35 7.13 5.29
N VAL A 26 8.05 6.92 5.32
CA VAL A 26 7.32 6.02 4.43
C VAL A 26 6.07 6.74 3.95
N LYS A 27 5.69 6.52 2.70
CA LYS A 27 4.44 7.05 2.16
C LYS A 27 3.27 6.11 2.45
N LEU A 28 2.15 6.71 2.83
CA LEU A 28 0.88 6.05 3.03
C LEU A 28 -0.08 6.55 1.95
N TYR A 29 -0.56 5.65 1.12
CA TYR A 29 -1.59 5.93 0.13
C TYR A 29 -2.94 5.58 0.77
N ALA A 30 -3.69 6.56 1.23
CA ALA A 30 -4.91 6.34 2.00
C ALA A 30 -6.11 6.95 1.30
N CYS A 31 -7.27 6.33 1.47
CA CYS A 31 -8.52 6.96 1.09
C CYS A 31 -8.73 8.27 1.87
N THR A 32 -9.26 9.31 1.22
CA THR A 32 -9.62 10.60 1.85
C THR A 32 -10.61 10.41 3.00
N ASN A 33 -11.54 9.46 2.85
CA ASN A 33 -12.54 9.10 3.86
C ASN A 33 -12.00 8.22 4.99
N ALA A 34 -10.71 7.88 4.93
CA ALA A 34 -10.07 7.05 5.94
C ALA A 34 -9.38 7.91 7.00
N HIS A 35 -10.02 7.93 8.17
CA HIS A 35 -9.64 8.73 9.32
C HIS A 35 -9.27 7.80 10.48
N TRP A 36 -8.03 7.92 10.94
CA TRP A 36 -7.53 7.15 12.06
C TRP A 36 -6.98 8.05 13.15
N LYS A 37 -7.23 7.67 14.40
CA LYS A 37 -6.45 8.14 15.53
C LYS A 37 -5.24 7.24 15.68
N THR A 38 -4.10 7.86 15.93
CA THR A 38 -2.86 7.16 16.24
C THR A 38 -2.16 7.95 17.32
N GLU A 39 -1.90 7.31 18.46
CA GLU A 39 -1.19 7.94 19.58
C GLU A 39 0.33 7.87 19.33
N ASP A 40 0.84 6.69 18.96
CA ASP A 40 2.28 6.44 18.82
C ASP A 40 2.73 6.13 17.38
N GLY A 41 1.82 6.18 16.40
CA GLY A 41 2.13 5.80 15.02
C GLY A 41 2.20 4.29 14.77
N GLU A 42 1.92 3.47 15.79
CA GLU A 42 1.95 2.00 15.72
C GLU A 42 0.56 1.38 15.63
N MET A 43 -0.42 1.95 16.34
CA MET A 43 -1.83 1.55 16.25
C MET A 43 -2.65 2.62 15.54
N PHE A 44 -3.54 2.16 14.65
CA PHE A 44 -4.44 3.01 13.87
C PHE A 44 -5.86 2.59 14.16
N GLU A 45 -6.53 3.34 15.03
CA GLU A 45 -7.93 3.12 15.35
C GLU A 45 -8.81 3.98 14.45
N PRO A 46 -9.79 3.40 13.73
CA PRO A 46 -10.70 4.18 12.91
C PRO A 46 -11.52 5.13 13.80
N THR A 47 -11.68 6.37 13.36
CA THR A 47 -12.57 7.31 14.04
C THR A 47 -14.02 7.08 13.61
N GLU A 48 -14.96 7.62 14.39
CA GLU A 48 -16.40 7.58 14.06
C GLU A 48 -16.74 8.25 12.72
N LEU A 49 -15.86 9.11 12.20
CA LEU A 49 -16.01 9.78 10.90
C LEU A 49 -15.46 8.95 9.74
N SER A 50 -14.79 7.83 10.00
CA SER A 50 -14.15 7.01 8.98
C SER A 50 -15.18 6.14 8.27
N THR A 51 -15.56 6.51 7.04
CA THR A 51 -16.47 5.71 6.20
C THR A 51 -15.72 4.71 5.30
N CYS A 52 -14.39 4.83 5.21
CA CYS A 52 -13.53 3.87 4.54
C CYS A 52 -12.28 3.62 5.40
N GLN A 53 -11.62 2.47 5.23
CA GLN A 53 -10.35 2.16 5.91
C GLN A 53 -9.24 1.73 4.96
N PHE A 54 -9.49 1.83 3.66
CA PHE A 54 -8.55 1.37 2.65
C PHE A 54 -7.28 2.22 2.66
N LYS A 55 -6.14 1.51 2.65
CA LYS A 55 -4.81 2.10 2.60
C LYS A 55 -3.80 1.14 1.99
N ILE A 56 -2.79 1.70 1.37
CA ILE A 56 -1.62 0.99 0.85
C ILE A 56 -0.38 1.63 1.46
N TRP A 57 0.45 0.82 2.11
CA TRP A 57 1.75 1.26 2.58
C TRP A 57 2.77 1.16 1.46
N GLN A 58 3.60 2.19 1.27
CA GLN A 58 4.69 2.15 0.29
C GLN A 58 5.65 0.98 0.52
N ASN A 59 5.83 0.57 1.77
CA ASN A 59 6.70 -0.54 2.16
C ASN A 59 5.92 -1.87 2.36
N ALA A 60 4.70 -2.00 1.84
CA ALA A 60 3.88 -3.22 2.02
C ALA A 60 4.62 -4.50 1.59
N LEU A 61 5.40 -4.42 0.51
CA LEU A 61 6.20 -5.53 -0.01
C LEU A 61 7.69 -5.46 0.39
N ALA A 62 8.05 -4.71 1.44
CA ALA A 62 9.44 -4.54 1.85
C ALA A 62 10.11 -5.85 2.28
N LYS A 63 9.34 -6.83 2.75
CA LYS A 63 9.82 -8.21 3.02
C LYS A 63 10.42 -8.85 1.77
N TYR A 64 9.90 -8.51 0.59
CA TYR A 64 10.35 -8.97 -0.71
C TYR A 64 11.27 -7.95 -1.39
N GLY A 65 11.82 -6.99 -0.63
CA GLY A 65 12.73 -5.97 -1.16
C GLY A 65 12.07 -4.93 -2.07
N LYS A 66 10.73 -4.87 -2.12
CA LYS A 66 9.99 -3.98 -3.00
C LYS A 66 9.36 -2.82 -2.23
N TRP A 67 9.54 -1.60 -2.74
CA TRP A 67 8.85 -0.40 -2.31
C TRP A 67 8.01 0.10 -3.47
N LEU A 68 6.74 0.42 -3.20
CA LEU A 68 5.77 0.79 -4.21
C LEU A 68 6.00 2.23 -4.69
N SER A 69 6.12 2.38 -5.99
CA SER A 69 6.15 3.66 -6.69
C SER A 69 4.75 4.22 -6.89
N TYR A 70 4.66 5.52 -7.21
CA TYR A 70 3.37 6.13 -7.54
C TYR A 70 2.75 5.55 -8.80
N LYS A 71 3.58 5.11 -9.76
CA LYS A 71 3.11 4.53 -11.02
C LYS A 71 2.38 3.21 -10.75
N GLU A 72 3.00 2.31 -10.00
CA GLU A 72 2.41 1.00 -9.65
C GLU A 72 1.12 1.15 -8.86
N VAL A 73 1.06 2.14 -7.94
CA VAL A 73 -0.17 2.40 -7.20
C VAL A 73 -1.28 2.92 -8.11
N ARG A 74 -0.97 3.74 -9.12
CA ARG A 74 -1.98 4.20 -10.09
C ARG A 74 -2.51 3.04 -10.93
N GLU A 75 -1.62 2.22 -11.47
CA GLU A 75 -1.98 1.05 -12.27
C GLU A 75 -2.85 0.07 -11.46
N LEU A 76 -2.51 -0.15 -10.19
CA LEU A 76 -3.36 -0.94 -9.28
C LEU A 76 -4.77 -0.33 -9.10
N LEU A 77 -4.88 0.99 -8.98
CA LEU A 77 -6.16 1.69 -8.82
C LEU A 77 -7.00 1.71 -10.10
N GLU A 78 -6.38 1.47 -11.26
CA GLU A 78 -7.08 1.25 -12.53
C GLU A 78 -7.67 -0.16 -12.65
N GLY A 79 -7.37 -1.04 -11.69
CA GLY A 79 -7.93 -2.40 -11.59
C GLY A 79 -7.10 -3.46 -12.33
N GLU A 80 -5.92 -3.10 -12.82
CA GLU A 80 -5.04 -4.00 -13.55
C GLU A 80 -4.04 -4.68 -12.60
N PRO A 81 -3.75 -5.98 -12.78
CA PRO A 81 -2.60 -6.62 -12.15
C PRO A 81 -1.31 -5.93 -12.59
N VAL A 82 -0.40 -5.70 -11.66
CA VAL A 82 0.87 -5.03 -11.91
C VAL A 82 2.02 -6.02 -11.73
N GLU A 83 2.84 -6.21 -12.76
CA GLU A 83 4.06 -7.00 -12.65
C GLU A 83 5.10 -6.28 -11.79
N VAL A 84 5.60 -6.96 -10.76
CA VAL A 84 6.61 -6.44 -9.85
C VAL A 84 7.79 -7.39 -9.72
N GLU A 85 9.00 -6.83 -9.80
CA GLU A 85 10.22 -7.55 -9.46
C GLU A 85 10.38 -7.62 -7.92
N LEU A 86 10.51 -8.85 -7.43
CA LEU A 86 10.69 -9.19 -6.02
C LEU A 86 12.08 -9.79 -5.80
N LEU A 87 12.59 -9.60 -4.58
CA LEU A 87 13.89 -10.10 -4.13
C LEU A 87 13.72 -11.20 -3.08
N SER A 88 14.31 -12.36 -3.36
CA SER A 88 14.53 -13.43 -2.38
C SER A 88 16.00 -13.45 -1.96
N LYS A 89 16.25 -13.65 -0.66
CA LYS A 89 17.59 -13.83 -0.10
C LYS A 89 17.73 -15.25 0.43
N LYS A 90 18.04 -16.19 -0.45
CA LYS A 90 18.25 -17.60 -0.08
C LYS A 90 19.76 -17.87 0.03
N TYR A 91 20.22 -18.29 1.21
CA TYR A 91 21.64 -18.57 1.50
C TYR A 91 22.60 -17.43 1.10
N GLY A 92 22.21 -16.17 1.38
CA GLY A 92 23.03 -14.99 1.07
C GLY A 92 23.05 -14.59 -0.41
N LYS A 93 22.49 -15.40 -1.32
CA LYS A 93 22.34 -15.04 -2.74
C LYS A 93 21.05 -14.25 -2.95
N LYS A 94 21.16 -13.16 -3.72
CA LYS A 94 20.01 -12.37 -4.19
C LYS A 94 19.44 -13.04 -5.44
N ILE A 95 18.17 -13.43 -5.38
CA ILE A 95 17.43 -13.98 -6.51
C ILE A 95 16.29 -13.02 -6.80
N TYR A 96 16.26 -12.50 -8.01
CA TYR A 96 15.20 -11.63 -8.50
C TYR A 96 14.18 -12.47 -9.28
N TYR A 97 12.91 -12.19 -9.09
CA TYR A 97 11.83 -12.89 -9.78
C TYR A 97 10.65 -11.94 -9.94
N VAL A 98 9.87 -12.12 -10.99
CA VAL A 98 8.69 -11.31 -11.28
C VAL A 98 7.45 -12.06 -10.81
N LYS A 99 6.53 -11.34 -10.18
CA LYS A 99 5.20 -11.81 -9.82
C LYS A 99 4.18 -10.72 -10.11
N GLU A 100 2.92 -11.11 -10.24
CA GLU A 100 1.82 -10.17 -10.32
C GLU A 100 1.38 -9.71 -8.93
N MET A 101 1.08 -8.42 -8.83
CA MET A 101 0.53 -7.77 -7.66
C MET A 101 -0.87 -7.26 -7.98
N ILE A 102 -1.82 -7.52 -7.08
CA ILE A 102 -3.20 -7.06 -7.17
C ILE A 102 -3.57 -6.24 -5.94
N LEU A 103 -4.66 -5.48 -6.03
CA LEU A 103 -5.24 -4.81 -4.87
C LEU A 103 -5.81 -5.81 -3.88
N ASN A 104 -5.73 -5.45 -2.60
CA ASN A 104 -6.37 -6.18 -1.52
C ASN A 104 -6.95 -5.19 -0.51
N GLU A 105 -8.21 -5.38 -0.11
CA GLU A 105 -8.92 -4.43 0.75
C GLU A 105 -8.26 -4.26 2.12
N GLU A 106 -7.83 -5.38 2.72
CA GLU A 106 -7.28 -5.42 4.08
C GLU A 106 -5.80 -5.02 4.11
N TYR A 107 -5.01 -5.59 3.20
CA TYR A 107 -3.55 -5.45 3.17
C TYR A 107 -3.05 -4.35 2.22
N GLY A 108 -3.95 -3.72 1.47
CA GLY A 108 -3.64 -2.75 0.41
C GLY A 108 -3.26 -3.42 -0.90
N VAL A 109 -2.30 -4.34 -0.84
CA VAL A 109 -1.82 -5.13 -2.00
C VAL A 109 -1.60 -6.59 -1.61
N SER A 110 -1.75 -7.48 -2.59
CA SER A 110 -1.39 -8.90 -2.48
C SER A 110 -0.57 -9.33 -3.69
N VAL A 111 0.28 -10.34 -3.51
CA VAL A 111 1.06 -10.95 -4.59
C VAL A 111 0.42 -12.29 -4.94
N ILE A 112 0.28 -12.59 -6.23
CA ILE A 112 -0.24 -13.88 -6.69
C ILE A 112 0.88 -14.92 -6.64
N TRP A 113 0.63 -16.01 -5.90
CA TRP A 113 1.56 -17.12 -5.71
C TRP A 113 1.00 -18.38 -6.36
N ASP A 114 1.11 -18.49 -7.68
CA ASP A 114 1.08 -19.77 -8.38
C ASP A 114 2.35 -20.58 -8.11
#